data_AF-W1N796-F1
#
_entry.id   AF-W1N796-F1
#
_cell.length_a   1.000
_cell.length_b   1.000
_cell.length_c   1.000
_cell.angle_alpha   90.00
_cell.angle_beta   90.00
_cell.angle_gamma   90.00
#
_symmetry.space_group_name_H-M   'P 1'
#
loop_
_entity.id
_entity.type
_entity.pdbx_description
1 polymer ?
#
loop_
_entity_poly.entity_id
_entity_poly.type
_entity_poly.pdbx_seq_one_letter_code
_entity_poly.pdbx_strand_id
1 'polypeptide(L)'
;MCADLADALNACADGTLAGLKTLAMQALPGLVAVTQQYVEAHEEVEDIVHDTLYLAWQNAWRFDAAEELPGHWLMHILGNRLNSQLSAPYREAFDPEASGYNHLEPVELPPPMERHETLATHRLWNLAECLTPGKVSDRLRTRLTEAFEVLSVQSQMPLTPSGENADPRLFDPILAPRMRLSRLSLRTKQHVDQYVVQPLANSMLTIWMHQLPGAQHIERWGLPRHSVEARFQQALDIEVTPRDLVRNMNYPRSFPDRRVRHGINKRLLWDGDWDQRLEYFRASRRMHFITDIWEHRRNLCNSRSYHQLAERLAHGNPIASHSDGIMLDRPERIHAYLRRYVLYMESMACFGFDNQLGKDPLAAAVDRNGGLVKINKGLHRLAMAQVLGIPRITIRVRGIHHLWWQQVTAGTTGIAAMERMLAALPNCPPSR
;
A
#
# COMPACT_ATOMS: atom_id res chain seq x y z
N MET A 1 -33.05 9.89 8.64
CA MET A 1 -31.96 8.93 8.94
C MET A 1 -31.26 8.46 7.68
N CYS A 2 -31.88 7.71 6.75
CA CYS A 2 -31.14 7.21 5.58
C CYS A 2 -30.69 8.30 4.59
N ALA A 3 -31.52 9.30 4.30
CA ALA A 3 -31.15 10.42 3.42
C ALA A 3 -30.01 11.26 4.01
N ASP A 4 -30.12 11.62 5.29
CA ASP A 4 -29.13 12.45 5.99
C ASP A 4 -27.75 11.78 6.06
N LEU A 5 -27.71 10.44 6.13
CA LEU A 5 -26.47 9.67 6.18
C LEU A 5 -25.79 9.59 4.81
N ALA A 6 -26.57 9.43 3.74
CA ALA A 6 -26.05 9.47 2.37
C ALA A 6 -25.45 10.84 2.04
N ASP A 7 -26.14 11.92 2.41
CA ASP A 7 -25.64 13.29 2.23
C ASP A 7 -24.35 13.51 3.02
N ALA A 8 -24.26 13.00 4.26
CA ALA A 8 -23.05 13.08 5.07
C ALA A 8 -21.87 12.31 4.43
N LEU A 9 -22.12 11.14 3.85
CA LEU A 9 -21.10 10.35 3.14
C LEU A 9 -20.64 11.04 1.85
N ASN A 10 -21.56 11.59 1.06
CA ASN A 10 -21.20 12.37 -0.14
C ASN A 10 -20.36 13.60 0.24
N ALA A 11 -20.76 14.31 1.30
CA ALA A 11 -19.98 15.42 1.83
C ALA A 11 -18.59 14.99 2.35
N CYS A 12 -18.44 13.75 2.86
CA CYS A 12 -17.14 13.17 3.19
C CYS A 12 -16.31 12.85 1.94
N ALA A 13 -16.93 12.34 0.88
CA ALA A 13 -16.28 12.06 -0.40
C ALA A 13 -15.71 13.34 -1.03
N ASP A 14 -16.40 14.47 -0.86
CA ASP A 14 -15.94 15.80 -1.24
C ASP A 14 -14.86 16.38 -0.30
N GLY A 15 -14.49 15.65 0.76
CA GLY A 15 -13.46 16.07 1.72
C GLY A 15 -13.94 17.13 2.72
N THR A 16 -15.23 17.25 2.98
CA THR A 16 -15.77 18.25 3.93
C THR A 16 -15.86 17.72 5.37
N LEU A 17 -15.24 18.42 6.31
CA LEU A 17 -15.31 18.05 7.73
C LEU A 17 -16.72 18.17 8.34
N ALA A 18 -17.56 19.02 7.76
CA ALA A 18 -18.96 19.11 8.15
C ALA A 18 -19.69 17.78 7.89
N GLY A 19 -19.44 17.15 6.73
CA GLY A 19 -19.94 15.81 6.41
C GLY A 19 -19.52 14.79 7.46
N LEU A 20 -18.23 14.77 7.84
CA LEU A 20 -17.72 13.82 8.83
C LEU A 20 -18.30 14.03 10.23
N LYS A 21 -18.48 15.29 10.65
CA LYS A 21 -19.13 15.61 11.93
C LYS A 21 -20.59 15.13 11.95
N THR A 22 -21.33 15.37 10.86
CA THR A 22 -22.71 14.89 10.70
C THR A 22 -22.78 13.36 10.71
N LEU A 23 -21.90 12.71 9.95
CA LEU A 23 -21.76 11.25 9.90
C LEU A 23 -21.53 10.68 11.29
N ALA A 24 -20.55 11.22 12.03
CA ALA A 24 -20.23 10.80 13.37
C ALA A 24 -21.41 11.00 14.33
N MET A 25 -22.04 12.18 14.33
CA MET A 25 -23.18 12.48 15.20
C MET A 25 -24.34 11.49 15.01
N GLN A 26 -24.62 11.09 13.78
CA GLN A 26 -25.72 10.18 13.46
C GLN A 26 -25.36 8.71 13.70
N ALA A 27 -24.15 8.29 13.34
CA ALA A 27 -23.76 6.88 13.36
C ALA A 27 -23.20 6.42 14.71
N LEU A 28 -22.54 7.29 15.48
CA LEU A 28 -21.79 6.92 16.69
C LEU A 28 -22.59 6.08 17.69
N PRO A 29 -23.81 6.47 18.11
CA PRO A 29 -24.54 5.70 19.13
C PRO A 29 -24.86 4.27 18.66
N GLY A 30 -25.22 4.10 17.39
CA GLY A 30 -25.49 2.78 16.80
C GLY A 30 -24.22 1.93 16.68
N LEU A 31 -23.12 2.52 16.20
CA LEU A 31 -21.82 1.84 16.11
C LEU A 31 -21.33 1.36 17.48
N VAL A 32 -21.45 2.20 18.52
CA VAL A 32 -21.09 1.83 19.90
C VAL A 32 -21.97 0.68 20.41
N ALA A 33 -23.29 0.78 20.25
CA ALA A 33 -24.23 -0.25 20.72
C ALA A 33 -23.94 -1.62 20.09
N VAL A 34 -23.72 -1.66 18.77
CA VAL A 34 -23.38 -2.89 18.06
C VAL A 34 -22.04 -3.45 18.51
N THR A 35 -21.01 -2.61 18.61
CA THR A 35 -19.65 -3.04 18.98
C THR A 35 -19.62 -3.64 20.39
N GLN A 36 -20.38 -3.09 21.34
CA GLN A 36 -20.50 -3.60 22.71
C GLN A 36 -21.11 -5.01 22.81
N GLN A 37 -21.80 -5.50 21.77
CA GLN A 37 -22.28 -6.89 21.74
C GLN A 37 -21.15 -7.91 21.51
N TYR A 38 -20.00 -7.46 21.00
CA TYR A 38 -18.89 -8.33 20.61
C TYR A 38 -17.62 -8.10 21.44
N VAL A 39 -17.47 -6.93 22.06
CA VAL A 39 -16.24 -6.52 22.73
C VAL A 39 -16.58 -5.96 24.11
N GLU A 40 -16.03 -6.60 25.14
CA GLU A 40 -16.27 -6.22 26.55
C GLU A 40 -15.45 -5.00 26.98
N ALA A 41 -14.19 -4.91 26.51
CA ALA A 41 -13.27 -3.86 26.91
C ALA A 41 -13.70 -2.51 26.30
N HIS A 42 -14.04 -1.54 27.17
CA HIS A 42 -14.53 -0.23 26.74
C HIS A 42 -13.56 0.51 25.81
N GLU A 43 -12.25 0.44 26.09
CA GLU A 43 -11.23 1.09 25.25
C GLU A 43 -11.17 0.50 23.84
N GLU A 44 -11.33 -0.82 23.71
CA GLU A 44 -11.35 -1.49 22.41
C GLU A 44 -12.61 -1.13 21.60
N VAL A 45 -13.76 -0.99 22.28
CA VAL A 45 -14.98 -0.47 21.64
C VAL A 45 -14.74 0.90 21.04
N GLU A 46 -14.13 1.82 21.80
CA GLU A 46 -13.81 3.15 21.32
C GLU A 46 -12.85 3.13 20.13
N ASP A 47 -11.81 2.29 20.18
CA ASP A 47 -10.84 2.15 19.10
C ASP A 47 -11.48 1.64 17.80
N ILE A 48 -12.32 0.62 17.90
CA ILE A 48 -13.03 0.05 16.74
C ILE A 48 -13.94 1.10 16.11
N VAL A 49 -14.77 1.78 16.92
CA VAL A 49 -15.71 2.79 16.41
C VAL A 49 -14.98 3.99 15.81
N HIS A 50 -13.92 4.47 16.47
CA HIS A 50 -13.08 5.54 15.95
C HIS A 50 -12.45 5.14 14.60
N ASP A 51 -11.87 3.95 14.51
CA ASP A 51 -11.25 3.45 13.28
C ASP A 51 -12.28 3.25 12.16
N THR A 52 -13.49 2.77 12.47
CA THR A 52 -14.59 2.66 11.50
C THR A 52 -14.94 4.01 10.88
N LEU A 53 -15.08 5.07 11.67
CA LEU A 53 -15.35 6.41 11.14
C LEU A 53 -14.18 6.97 10.35
N TYR A 54 -12.95 6.72 10.79
CA TYR A 54 -11.75 7.11 10.05
C TYR A 54 -11.68 6.40 8.68
N LEU A 55 -11.96 5.10 8.64
CA LEU A 55 -11.99 4.32 7.41
C LEU A 55 -13.13 4.76 6.49
N ALA A 56 -14.30 5.07 7.04
CA ALA A 56 -15.41 5.65 6.31
C ALA A 56 -15.02 6.97 5.66
N TRP A 57 -14.37 7.88 6.39
CA TRP A 57 -13.86 9.13 5.83
C TRP A 57 -12.89 8.90 4.66
N GLN A 58 -11.87 8.04 4.85
CA GLN A 58 -10.85 7.80 3.83
C GLN A 58 -11.39 7.11 2.56
N ASN A 59 -12.51 6.41 2.68
CA ASN A 59 -13.09 5.62 1.60
C ASN A 59 -14.49 6.11 1.18
N ALA A 60 -14.95 7.27 1.64
CA ALA A 60 -16.28 7.77 1.35
C ALA A 60 -16.54 7.93 -0.16
N TRP A 61 -15.50 8.23 -0.94
CA TRP A 61 -15.56 8.28 -2.40
C TRP A 61 -15.94 6.94 -3.07
N ARG A 62 -15.86 5.81 -2.35
CA ARG A 62 -16.30 4.49 -2.83
C ARG A 62 -17.80 4.23 -2.59
N PHE A 63 -18.47 5.07 -1.81
CA PHE A 63 -19.89 4.90 -1.54
C PHE A 63 -20.70 5.31 -2.76
N ASP A 64 -21.59 4.44 -3.20
CA ASP A 64 -22.59 4.73 -4.24
C ASP A 64 -23.99 4.45 -3.69
N ALA A 65 -24.78 5.51 -3.56
CA ALA A 65 -26.16 5.43 -3.07
C ALA A 65 -27.09 4.67 -4.02
N ALA A 66 -26.69 4.44 -5.27
CA ALA A 66 -27.44 3.61 -6.22
C ALA A 66 -27.21 2.11 -5.99
N GLU A 67 -26.07 1.71 -5.42
CA GLU A 67 -25.70 0.31 -5.23
C GLU A 67 -25.94 -0.20 -3.81
N GLU A 68 -25.77 0.64 -2.78
CA GLU A 68 -25.88 0.23 -1.39
C GLU A 68 -26.50 1.30 -0.48
N LEU A 69 -27.24 0.86 0.55
CA LEU A 69 -27.74 1.75 1.60
C LEU A 69 -26.58 2.29 2.45
N PRO A 70 -26.56 3.58 2.83
CA PRO A 70 -25.46 4.18 3.57
C PRO A 70 -25.23 3.52 4.95
N GLY A 71 -26.30 3.03 5.58
CA GLY A 71 -26.24 2.28 6.82
C GLY A 71 -25.57 0.92 6.65
N HIS A 72 -25.89 0.19 5.58
CA HIS A 72 -25.25 -1.08 5.24
C HIS A 72 -23.76 -0.87 4.94
N TRP A 73 -23.42 0.14 4.15
CA TRP A 73 -22.03 0.45 3.83
C TRP A 73 -21.18 0.72 5.09
N LEU A 74 -21.70 1.48 6.05
CA LEU A 74 -21.02 1.68 7.35
C LEU A 74 -20.90 0.38 8.17
N MET A 75 -21.95 -0.45 8.18
CA MET A 75 -21.92 -1.74 8.88
C MET A 75 -20.97 -2.74 8.22
N HIS A 76 -20.74 -2.63 6.91
CA HIS A 76 -19.71 -3.39 6.21
C HIS A 76 -18.30 -3.03 6.72
N ILE A 77 -18.02 -1.74 6.90
CA ILE A 77 -16.74 -1.27 7.47
C ILE A 77 -16.61 -1.71 8.94
N LEU A 78 -17.65 -1.53 9.74
CA LEU A 78 -17.67 -1.95 11.15
C LEU A 78 -17.43 -3.47 11.26
N GLY A 79 -18.15 -4.26 10.48
CA GLY A 79 -18.04 -5.72 10.47
C GLY A 79 -16.64 -6.19 10.13
N ASN A 80 -15.97 -5.56 9.15
CA ASN A 80 -14.56 -5.85 8.86
C ASN A 80 -13.64 -5.48 10.03
N ARG A 81 -13.82 -4.31 10.65
CA ARG A 81 -12.97 -3.88 11.76
C ARG A 81 -13.14 -4.78 12.99
N LEU A 82 -14.38 -5.19 13.30
CA LEU A 82 -14.71 -6.19 14.31
C LEU A 82 -14.07 -7.53 13.99
N ASN A 83 -14.21 -8.02 12.76
CA ASN A 83 -13.62 -9.28 12.33
C ASN A 83 -12.09 -9.28 12.52
N SER A 84 -11.45 -8.18 12.12
CA SER A 84 -10.01 -7.98 12.34
C SER A 84 -9.65 -8.00 13.83
N GLN A 85 -10.38 -7.26 14.67
CA GLN A 85 -10.09 -7.19 16.11
C GLN A 85 -10.27 -8.55 16.80
N LEU A 86 -11.38 -9.24 16.53
CA LEU A 86 -11.71 -10.52 17.15
C LEU A 86 -10.78 -11.65 16.69
N SER A 87 -10.30 -11.58 15.45
CA SER A 87 -9.30 -12.52 14.92
C SER A 87 -7.88 -12.18 15.33
N ALA A 88 -7.66 -11.13 16.13
CA ALA A 88 -6.32 -10.72 16.53
C ALA A 88 -5.82 -11.57 17.69
N PRO A 89 -4.65 -12.24 17.56
CA PRO A 89 -4.12 -13.05 18.63
C PRO A 89 -3.81 -12.17 19.84
N TYR A 90 -4.09 -12.69 21.04
CA TYR A 90 -3.52 -12.10 22.26
C TYR A 90 -2.04 -12.46 22.30
N ARG A 91 -1.19 -11.49 21.94
CA ARG A 91 0.26 -11.61 22.03
C ARG A 91 0.75 -10.87 23.29
N GLU A 92 1.61 -11.52 24.04
CA GLU A 92 2.35 -10.88 25.14
C GLU A 92 3.23 -9.74 24.61
N ALA A 93 3.65 -8.86 25.51
CA ALA A 93 4.59 -7.81 25.15
C ALA A 93 5.88 -8.43 24.60
N PHE A 94 6.41 -7.85 23.52
CA PHE A 94 7.69 -8.29 22.98
C PHE A 94 8.78 -8.17 24.05
N ASP A 95 9.41 -9.30 24.37
CA ASP A 95 10.58 -9.38 25.24
C ASP A 95 11.87 -9.40 24.39
N PRO A 96 12.69 -8.34 24.42
CA PRO A 96 13.95 -8.29 23.70
C PRO A 96 14.95 -9.34 24.17
N GLU A 97 14.96 -9.70 25.46
CA GLU A 97 15.95 -10.60 26.07
C GLU A 97 15.66 -12.07 25.72
N ALA A 98 14.39 -12.44 25.59
CA ALA A 98 13.97 -13.79 25.21
C ALA A 98 14.09 -14.06 23.69
N SER A 99 14.19 -13.02 22.85
CA SER A 99 14.13 -13.18 21.40
C SER A 99 15.51 -13.45 20.76
N GLY A 100 15.86 -14.72 20.57
CA GLY A 100 17.00 -15.17 19.74
C GLY A 100 16.77 -14.99 18.24
N TYR A 101 16.10 -13.92 17.82
CA TYR A 101 15.42 -13.84 16.53
C TYR A 101 16.38 -13.56 15.37
N ASN A 102 16.40 -14.47 14.39
CA ASN A 102 17.24 -14.37 13.20
C ASN A 102 16.40 -13.80 12.04
N HIS A 103 16.68 -12.57 11.59
CA HIS A 103 15.94 -11.89 10.50
C HIS A 103 16.01 -12.58 9.12
N LEU A 104 16.62 -13.75 9.04
CA LEU A 104 16.85 -14.51 7.82
C LEU A 104 15.78 -15.58 7.57
N GLU A 105 14.96 -15.91 8.58
CA GLU A 105 13.93 -16.94 8.41
C GLU A 105 12.67 -16.39 7.71
N PRO A 106 12.09 -17.14 6.77
CA PRO A 106 10.81 -16.81 6.16
C PRO A 106 9.69 -16.74 7.22
N VAL A 107 8.89 -15.68 7.17
CA VAL A 107 7.69 -15.55 8.00
C VAL A 107 6.62 -16.53 7.55
N GLU A 108 5.99 -17.22 8.51
CA GLU A 108 4.77 -17.97 8.29
C GLU A 108 3.58 -17.00 8.16
N LEU A 109 2.82 -17.13 7.08
CA LEU A 109 1.67 -16.26 6.85
C LEU A 109 0.45 -16.79 7.62
N PRO A 110 -0.35 -15.91 8.24
CA PRO A 110 -1.61 -16.34 8.84
C PRO A 110 -2.57 -16.89 7.75
N PRO A 111 -3.61 -17.65 8.13
CA PRO A 111 -4.67 -17.99 7.19
C PRO A 111 -5.28 -16.71 6.57
N PRO A 112 -5.82 -16.76 5.34
CA PRO A 112 -6.56 -15.64 4.78
C PRO A 112 -7.66 -15.20 5.75
N MET A 113 -7.91 -13.89 5.83
CA MET A 113 -9.00 -13.41 6.68
C MET A 113 -10.34 -13.84 6.10
N GLU A 114 -11.01 -14.76 6.77
CA GLU A 114 -12.40 -15.11 6.49
C GLU A 114 -13.31 -14.22 7.33
N ARG A 115 -14.40 -13.74 6.73
CA ARG A 115 -15.40 -12.97 7.45
C ARG A 115 -16.34 -13.91 8.18
N HIS A 116 -16.46 -13.76 9.50
CA HIS A 116 -17.46 -14.50 10.26
C HIS A 116 -18.88 -14.13 9.82
N GLU A 117 -19.75 -15.14 9.63
CA GLU A 117 -21.14 -14.95 9.21
C GLU A 117 -21.96 -14.10 10.20
N THR A 118 -21.61 -14.14 11.49
CA THR A 118 -22.21 -13.29 12.53
C THR A 118 -21.95 -11.79 12.30
N LEU A 119 -20.89 -11.46 11.58
CA LEU A 119 -20.50 -10.09 11.23
C LEU A 119 -20.95 -9.71 9.81
N ALA A 120 -21.90 -10.45 9.23
CA ALA A 120 -22.49 -10.10 7.96
C ALA A 120 -23.22 -8.74 8.04
N THR A 121 -23.04 -7.90 7.03
CA THR A 121 -23.54 -6.52 6.98
C THR A 121 -25.02 -6.39 7.36
N HIS A 122 -25.89 -7.22 6.78
CA HIS A 122 -27.32 -7.20 7.04
C HIS A 122 -27.67 -7.58 8.49
N ARG A 123 -26.90 -8.47 9.14
CA ARG A 123 -27.12 -8.85 10.54
C ARG A 123 -26.73 -7.71 11.48
N LEU A 124 -25.58 -7.08 11.23
CA LEU A 124 -25.12 -5.94 12.00
C LEU A 124 -26.08 -4.75 11.87
N TRP A 125 -26.63 -4.53 10.67
CA TRP A 125 -27.64 -3.51 10.46
C TRP A 125 -28.93 -3.79 11.23
N ASN A 126 -29.51 -4.99 11.10
CA ASN A 126 -30.72 -5.37 11.85
C ASN A 126 -30.51 -5.29 13.36
N LEU A 127 -29.32 -5.67 13.83
CA LEU A 127 -28.93 -5.54 15.23
C LEU A 127 -28.90 -4.06 15.65
N ALA A 128 -28.33 -3.17 14.84
CA ALA A 128 -28.31 -1.74 15.13
C ALA A 128 -29.71 -1.12 15.24
N GLU A 129 -30.68 -1.59 14.44
CA GLU A 129 -32.07 -1.12 14.49
C GLU A 129 -32.81 -1.59 15.76
N CYS A 130 -32.40 -2.73 16.33
CA CYS A 130 -33.04 -3.31 17.51
C CYS A 130 -32.39 -2.86 18.83
N LEU A 131 -31.13 -2.43 18.80
CA LEU A 131 -30.40 -2.01 20.00
C LEU A 131 -30.75 -0.58 20.41
N THR A 132 -30.75 -0.36 21.72
CA THR A 132 -30.83 0.99 22.27
C THR A 132 -29.54 1.75 21.92
N PRO A 133 -29.60 3.04 21.52
CA PRO A 133 -28.41 3.82 21.21
C PRO A 133 -27.37 3.78 22.33
N GLY A 134 -26.13 3.44 21.97
CA GLY A 134 -25.03 3.28 22.92
C GLY A 134 -24.57 4.62 23.48
N LYS A 135 -24.15 4.62 24.75
CA LYS A 135 -23.59 5.82 25.39
C LYS A 135 -22.20 6.10 24.84
N VAL A 136 -22.06 7.21 24.12
CA VAL A 136 -20.76 7.70 23.63
C VAL A 136 -20.02 8.38 24.78
N SER A 137 -18.85 7.85 25.15
CA SER A 137 -17.99 8.38 26.21
C SER A 137 -17.38 9.74 25.84
N ASP A 138 -16.99 10.52 26.85
CA ASP A 138 -16.30 11.79 26.63
C ASP A 138 -14.93 11.60 26.01
N ARG A 139 -14.23 10.50 26.35
CA ARG A 139 -12.94 10.14 25.76
C ARG A 139 -13.07 9.93 24.25
N LEU A 140 -14.05 9.15 23.78
CA LEU A 140 -14.26 8.94 22.35
C LEU A 140 -14.61 10.25 21.63
N ARG A 141 -15.44 11.12 22.24
CA ARG A 141 -15.76 12.44 21.69
C ARG A 141 -14.51 13.32 21.54
N THR A 142 -13.67 13.37 22.56
CA THR A 142 -12.40 14.13 22.53
C THR A 142 -11.49 13.60 21.44
N ARG A 143 -11.29 12.29 21.36
CA ARG A 143 -10.46 11.66 20.31
C ARG A 143 -10.94 11.95 18.90
N LEU A 144 -12.26 11.93 18.67
CA LEU A 144 -12.83 12.28 17.36
C LEU A 144 -12.63 13.76 17.04
N THR A 145 -12.79 14.63 18.04
CA THR A 145 -12.53 16.07 17.88
C THR A 145 -11.07 16.31 17.48
N GLU A 146 -10.12 15.71 18.20
CA GLU A 146 -8.69 15.76 17.86
C GLU A 146 -8.43 15.20 16.46
N ALA A 147 -9.07 14.08 16.09
CA ALA A 147 -8.93 13.53 14.74
C ALA A 147 -9.46 14.49 13.66
N PHE A 148 -10.58 15.18 13.91
CA PHE A 148 -11.12 16.17 12.98
C PHE A 148 -10.22 17.41 12.85
N GLU A 149 -9.62 17.86 13.96
CA GLU A 149 -8.64 18.95 13.93
C GLU A 149 -7.42 18.58 13.10
N VAL A 150 -6.87 17.38 13.31
CA VAL A 150 -5.78 16.84 12.50
C VAL A 150 -6.14 16.83 11.00
N LEU A 151 -7.33 16.33 10.64
CA LEU A 151 -7.80 16.32 9.25
C LEU A 151 -7.99 17.73 8.68
N SER A 152 -8.41 18.69 9.51
CA SER A 152 -8.56 20.11 9.09
C SER A 152 -7.26 20.77 8.71
N VAL A 153 -6.17 20.43 9.41
CA VAL A 153 -4.84 20.99 9.18
C VAL A 153 -4.14 20.28 8.01
N GLN A 154 -4.54 19.05 7.66
CA GLN A 154 -3.89 18.25 6.62
C GLN A 154 -3.78 18.98 5.26
N SER A 155 -4.77 19.76 4.87
CA SER A 155 -4.76 20.54 3.62
C SER A 155 -3.75 21.70 3.63
N GLN A 156 -3.33 22.15 4.83
CA GLN A 156 -2.37 23.24 5.04
C GLN A 156 -0.93 22.72 5.19
N MET A 157 -0.75 21.40 5.26
CA MET A 157 0.56 20.80 5.46
C MET A 157 1.47 20.99 4.25
N PRO A 158 2.79 21.13 4.45
CA PRO A 158 3.71 21.20 3.33
C PRO A 158 3.66 19.90 2.53
N LEU A 159 3.67 20.04 1.20
CA LEU A 159 3.71 18.88 0.33
C LEU A 159 5.09 18.19 0.44
N THR A 160 5.07 16.88 0.40
CA THR A 160 6.22 15.99 0.25
C THR A 160 6.83 16.12 -1.15
N PRO A 161 8.05 15.60 -1.36
CA PRO A 161 8.60 15.37 -2.71
C PRO A 161 7.63 14.68 -3.67
N SER A 162 6.78 13.76 -3.21
CA SER A 162 5.75 13.13 -4.04
C SER A 162 4.69 14.09 -4.57
N GLY A 163 4.50 15.24 -3.93
CA GLY A 163 3.35 16.12 -4.14
C GLY A 163 2.15 15.82 -3.23
N GLU A 164 2.27 14.90 -2.28
CA GLU A 164 1.23 14.60 -1.28
C GLU A 164 1.39 15.51 -0.06
N ASN A 165 0.31 15.91 0.60
CA ASN A 165 0.38 16.63 1.88
C ASN A 165 1.07 15.76 2.95
N ALA A 166 1.99 16.35 3.72
CA ALA A 166 2.59 15.66 4.85
C ALA A 166 1.55 15.33 5.92
N ASP A 167 1.71 14.20 6.59
CA ASP A 167 0.84 13.80 7.68
C ASP A 167 1.13 14.68 8.91
N PRO A 168 0.17 15.48 9.39
CA PRO A 168 0.37 16.37 10.54
C PRO A 168 0.79 15.63 11.82
N ARG A 169 0.43 14.34 11.96
CA ARG A 169 0.85 13.53 13.12
C ARG A 169 2.32 13.14 13.06
N LEU A 170 2.91 13.08 11.88
CA LEU A 170 4.28 12.59 11.65
C LEU A 170 5.24 13.70 11.22
N PHE A 171 4.72 14.83 10.76
CA PHE A 171 5.53 15.91 10.23
C PHE A 171 6.18 16.73 11.33
N ASP A 172 7.42 17.14 11.08
CA ASP A 172 8.14 18.11 11.89
C ASP A 172 8.63 19.29 11.03
N PRO A 173 8.45 20.55 11.48
CA PRO A 173 8.94 21.73 10.77
C PRO A 173 10.42 21.68 10.38
N ILE A 174 11.26 20.97 11.14
CA ILE A 174 12.69 20.81 10.84
C ILE A 174 12.94 20.13 9.47
N LEU A 175 11.97 19.33 8.98
CA LEU A 175 12.06 18.66 7.68
C LEU A 175 11.71 19.59 6.51
N ALA A 176 11.01 20.69 6.75
CA ALA A 176 10.46 21.54 5.69
C ALA A 176 11.50 22.05 4.67
N PRO A 177 12.70 22.53 5.08
CA PRO A 177 13.70 23.00 4.11
C PRO A 177 14.19 21.86 3.19
N ARG A 178 14.46 20.68 3.76
CA ARG A 178 14.93 19.51 3.00
C ARG A 178 13.85 18.96 2.06
N MET A 179 12.59 18.98 2.49
CA MET A 179 11.44 18.63 1.65
C MET A 179 11.30 19.59 0.46
N ARG A 180 11.42 20.91 0.70
CA ARG A 180 11.37 21.92 -0.37
C ARG A 180 12.48 21.73 -1.40
N LEU A 181 13.72 21.53 -0.95
CA LEU A 181 14.86 21.27 -1.86
C LEU A 181 14.66 19.99 -2.67
N SER A 182 14.18 18.93 -2.03
CA SER A 182 13.92 17.65 -2.70
C SER A 182 12.79 17.76 -3.73
N ARG A 183 11.77 18.58 -3.46
CA ARG A 183 10.70 18.91 -4.42
C ARG A 183 11.21 19.69 -5.62
N LEU A 184 12.04 20.71 -5.40
CA LEU A 184 12.65 21.47 -6.49
C LEU A 184 13.47 20.55 -7.39
N SER A 185 14.32 19.71 -6.80
CA SER A 185 15.10 18.72 -7.54
C SER A 185 14.21 17.76 -8.34
N LEU A 186 13.14 17.23 -7.74
CA LEU A 186 12.21 16.33 -8.42
C LEU A 186 11.48 17.04 -9.58
N ARG A 187 11.01 18.28 -9.39
CA ARG A 187 10.36 19.08 -10.44
C ARG A 187 11.30 19.38 -11.58
N THR A 188 12.52 19.82 -11.30
CA THR A 188 13.54 20.05 -12.35
C THR A 188 13.78 18.78 -13.14
N LYS A 189 13.92 17.64 -12.45
CA LYS A 189 14.07 16.33 -13.11
C LYS A 189 12.84 15.98 -13.94
N GLN A 190 11.63 16.16 -13.42
CA GLN A 190 10.39 15.90 -14.16
C GLN A 190 10.28 16.77 -15.42
N HIS A 191 10.67 18.04 -15.35
CA HIS A 191 10.70 18.91 -16.53
C HIS A 191 11.69 18.42 -17.58
N VAL A 192 12.92 18.08 -17.18
CA VAL A 192 13.91 17.50 -18.10
C VAL A 192 13.40 16.18 -18.69
N ASP A 193 12.80 15.34 -17.86
CA ASP A 193 12.24 14.05 -18.28
C ASP A 193 11.11 14.26 -19.30
N GLN A 194 10.19 15.21 -19.08
CA GLN A 194 9.06 15.50 -19.96
C GLN A 194 9.45 16.13 -21.30
N TYR A 195 10.39 17.09 -21.30
CA TYR A 195 10.70 17.87 -22.50
C TYR A 195 11.89 17.34 -23.31
N VAL A 196 12.77 16.55 -22.69
CA VAL A 196 13.99 16.05 -23.36
C VAL A 196 14.00 14.53 -23.41
N VAL A 197 13.87 13.85 -22.27
CA VAL A 197 14.06 12.40 -22.21
C VAL A 197 12.91 11.66 -22.87
N GLN A 198 11.65 12.02 -22.57
CA GLN A 198 10.47 11.32 -23.07
C GLN A 198 10.29 11.45 -24.59
N PRO A 199 10.47 12.62 -25.23
CA PRO A 199 10.41 12.73 -26.68
C PRO A 199 11.48 11.89 -27.38
N LEU A 200 12.73 11.91 -26.88
CA LEU A 200 13.80 11.08 -27.42
C LEU A 200 13.49 9.58 -27.25
N ALA A 201 13.02 9.18 -26.07
CA ALA A 201 12.61 7.81 -25.79
C ALA A 201 11.46 7.35 -26.70
N ASN A 202 10.48 8.22 -26.95
CA ASN A 202 9.37 7.94 -27.89
C ASN A 202 9.89 7.77 -29.32
N SER A 203 10.79 8.65 -29.78
CA SER A 203 11.42 8.51 -31.10
C SER A 203 12.22 7.21 -31.22
N MET A 204 12.98 6.83 -30.19
CA MET A 204 13.68 5.54 -30.16
C MET A 204 12.70 4.36 -30.26
N LEU A 205 11.59 4.41 -29.53
CA LEU A 205 10.57 3.37 -29.60
C LEU A 205 9.96 3.29 -31.01
N THR A 206 9.63 4.42 -31.62
CA THR A 206 9.09 4.48 -32.99
C THR A 206 10.08 3.91 -34.02
N ILE A 207 11.37 4.27 -33.93
CA ILE A 207 12.43 3.72 -34.79
C ILE A 207 12.47 2.19 -34.66
N TRP A 208 12.43 1.67 -33.43
CA TRP A 208 12.43 0.24 -33.19
C TRP A 208 11.16 -0.45 -33.70
N MET A 209 9.98 0.09 -33.41
CA MET A 209 8.68 -0.50 -33.78
C MET A 209 8.51 -0.64 -35.30
N HIS A 210 8.98 0.35 -36.07
CA HIS A 210 8.91 0.35 -37.53
C HIS A 210 10.16 -0.23 -38.21
N GLN A 211 11.06 -0.83 -37.43
CA GLN A 211 12.29 -1.46 -37.92
C GLN A 211 13.18 -0.52 -38.77
N LEU A 212 13.20 0.78 -38.41
CA LEU A 212 14.05 1.76 -39.08
C LEU A 212 15.54 1.54 -38.74
N PRO A 213 16.49 2.13 -39.49
CA PRO A 213 17.91 1.99 -39.23
C PRO A 213 18.27 2.30 -37.77
N GLY A 214 19.00 1.38 -37.13
CA GLY A 214 19.35 1.48 -35.70
C GLY A 214 18.42 0.71 -34.76
N ALA A 215 17.29 0.15 -35.23
CA ALA A 215 16.36 -0.63 -34.41
C ALA A 215 17.05 -1.74 -33.57
N GLN A 216 17.95 -2.52 -34.18
CA GLN A 216 18.70 -3.58 -33.48
C GLN A 216 19.58 -3.04 -32.35
N HIS A 217 20.15 -1.83 -32.50
CA HIS A 217 20.96 -1.21 -31.45
C HIS A 217 20.08 -0.75 -30.28
N ILE A 218 18.89 -0.23 -30.57
CA ILE A 218 17.90 0.18 -29.56
C ILE A 218 17.42 -1.03 -28.75
N GLU A 219 17.18 -2.15 -29.42
CA GLU A 219 16.78 -3.40 -28.75
C GLU A 219 17.88 -3.92 -27.82
N ARG A 220 19.14 -4.01 -28.31
CA ARG A 220 20.30 -4.38 -27.49
C ARG A 220 20.55 -3.44 -26.31
N TRP A 221 20.10 -2.18 -26.41
CA TRP A 221 20.16 -1.23 -25.30
C TRP A 221 19.06 -1.42 -24.26
N GLY A 222 18.00 -2.17 -24.60
CA GLY A 222 17.00 -2.65 -23.67
C GLY A 222 15.63 -1.98 -23.75
N LEU A 223 15.29 -1.31 -24.85
CA LEU A 223 14.02 -0.58 -25.08
C LEU A 223 13.64 0.48 -24.02
N PRO A 224 13.16 1.67 -24.43
CA PRO A 224 12.79 2.72 -23.48
C PRO A 224 11.52 2.36 -22.67
N ARG A 225 11.69 1.94 -21.41
CA ARG A 225 10.58 1.41 -20.59
C ARG A 225 9.39 2.36 -20.49
N HIS A 226 9.64 3.64 -20.20
CA HIS A 226 8.56 4.61 -19.98
C HIS A 226 7.70 4.82 -21.23
N SER A 227 8.30 4.82 -22.43
CA SER A 227 7.57 4.91 -23.69
C SER A 227 6.75 3.64 -23.96
N VAL A 228 7.30 2.47 -23.62
CA VAL A 228 6.55 1.20 -23.69
C VAL A 228 5.37 1.20 -22.72
N GLU A 229 5.58 1.57 -21.45
CA GLU A 229 4.53 1.67 -20.44
C GLU A 229 3.42 2.64 -20.86
N ALA A 230 3.77 3.81 -21.40
CA ALA A 230 2.80 4.80 -21.84
C ALA A 230 1.96 4.32 -23.04
N ARG A 231 2.56 3.54 -23.94
CA ARG A 231 1.90 3.05 -25.16
C ARG A 231 1.04 1.83 -24.91
N PHE A 232 1.53 0.86 -24.14
CA PHE A 232 0.87 -0.44 -23.96
C PHE A 232 0.07 -0.53 -22.66
N GLN A 233 0.27 0.40 -21.72
CA GLN A 233 -0.58 0.60 -20.53
C GLN A 233 -0.96 -0.71 -19.83
N GLN A 234 -2.26 -1.04 -19.82
CA GLN A 234 -2.84 -2.22 -19.15
C GLN A 234 -2.37 -3.55 -19.76
N ALA A 235 -1.84 -3.57 -20.99
CA ALA A 235 -1.30 -4.81 -21.58
C ALA A 235 -0.02 -5.30 -20.88
N LEU A 236 0.61 -4.47 -20.04
CA LEU A 236 1.73 -4.85 -19.18
C LEU A 236 1.30 -5.25 -17.77
N ASP A 237 0.01 -5.14 -17.47
CA ASP A 237 -0.54 -5.46 -16.16
C ASP A 237 -0.97 -6.93 -16.14
N ILE A 238 -0.48 -7.67 -15.15
CA ILE A 238 -0.77 -9.09 -14.95
C ILE A 238 -1.45 -9.24 -13.61
N GLU A 239 -2.45 -10.12 -13.55
CA GLU A 239 -3.11 -10.48 -12.32
C GLU A 239 -2.48 -11.72 -11.72
N VAL A 240 -2.16 -11.64 -10.44
CA VAL A 240 -1.49 -12.71 -9.72
C VAL A 240 -2.04 -12.85 -8.32
N THR A 241 -1.93 -14.05 -7.76
CA THR A 241 -2.17 -14.25 -6.34
C THR A 241 -0.94 -13.76 -5.55
N PRO A 242 -1.10 -12.79 -4.63
CA PRO A 242 0.01 -12.22 -3.86
C PRO A 242 0.91 -13.27 -3.23
N ARG A 243 0.33 -14.32 -2.63
CA ARG A 243 1.05 -15.34 -1.86
C ARG A 243 1.98 -16.21 -2.70
N ASP A 244 1.77 -16.23 -4.03
CA ASP A 244 2.61 -16.97 -4.97
C ASP A 244 3.83 -16.17 -5.43
N LEU A 245 3.83 -14.84 -5.26
CA LEU A 245 5.01 -13.99 -5.48
C LEU A 245 6.02 -14.16 -4.34
N VAL A 246 6.73 -15.29 -4.35
CA VAL A 246 7.65 -15.69 -3.29
C VAL A 246 9.07 -15.15 -3.48
N ARG A 247 9.47 -14.82 -4.70
CA ARG A 247 10.81 -14.30 -5.02
C ARG A 247 10.84 -12.79 -5.16
N ASN A 248 11.88 -12.16 -4.60
CA ASN A 248 12.17 -10.75 -4.83
C ASN A 248 13.63 -10.53 -5.24
N MET A 249 13.83 -9.46 -6.01
CA MET A 249 15.13 -9.05 -6.50
C MET A 249 15.84 -8.12 -5.51
N ASN A 250 17.09 -8.44 -5.18
CA ASN A 250 17.98 -7.56 -4.44
C ASN A 250 18.86 -6.77 -5.41
N TYR A 251 18.51 -5.51 -5.68
CA TYR A 251 19.19 -4.70 -6.71
C TYR A 251 20.72 -4.62 -6.55
N PRO A 252 21.30 -4.36 -5.36
CA PRO A 252 22.76 -4.42 -5.18
C PRO A 252 23.39 -5.77 -5.52
N ARG A 253 22.73 -6.89 -5.25
CA ARG A 253 23.24 -8.24 -5.56
C ARG A 253 23.04 -8.63 -7.02
N SER A 254 21.88 -8.29 -7.58
CA SER A 254 21.51 -8.56 -8.98
C SER A 254 22.23 -7.66 -9.98
N PHE A 255 22.51 -6.40 -9.58
CA PHE A 255 23.27 -5.43 -10.37
C PHE A 255 24.38 -4.81 -9.50
N PRO A 256 25.53 -5.49 -9.35
CA PRO A 256 26.64 -5.02 -8.53
C PRO A 256 27.17 -3.66 -9.00
N ASP A 257 27.31 -3.48 -10.31
CA ASP A 257 27.71 -2.20 -10.89
C ASP A 257 26.63 -1.13 -10.67
N ARG A 258 27.02 -0.08 -9.94
CA ARG A 258 26.19 1.08 -9.63
C ARG A 258 25.73 1.82 -10.89
N ARG A 259 26.54 1.88 -11.95
CA ARG A 259 26.18 2.56 -13.22
C ARG A 259 25.04 1.83 -13.92
N VAL A 260 25.17 0.50 -14.06
CA VAL A 260 24.11 -0.36 -14.61
C VAL A 260 22.85 -0.25 -13.75
N ARG A 261 22.99 -0.38 -12.43
CA ARG A 261 21.85 -0.31 -11.47
C ARG A 261 21.06 0.99 -11.56
N HIS A 262 21.70 2.13 -11.79
CA HIS A 262 21.02 3.41 -11.96
C HIS A 262 20.29 3.54 -13.30
N GLY A 263 20.77 2.86 -14.35
CA GLY A 263 20.19 2.89 -15.69
C GLY A 263 19.13 1.81 -15.94
N ILE A 264 19.20 0.67 -15.25
CA ILE A 264 18.40 -0.53 -15.58
C ILE A 264 16.89 -0.28 -15.47
N ASN A 265 16.46 0.53 -14.49
CA ASN A 265 15.06 0.89 -14.31
C ASN A 265 14.51 1.78 -15.44
N LYS A 266 15.32 2.26 -16.38
CA LYS A 266 14.85 3.01 -17.56
C LYS A 266 14.63 2.11 -18.78
N ARG A 267 15.04 0.84 -18.68
CA ARG A 267 15.03 -0.15 -19.77
C ARG A 267 14.00 -1.23 -19.48
N LEU A 268 13.35 -1.73 -20.51
CA LEU A 268 12.45 -2.88 -20.43
C LEU A 268 13.24 -4.20 -20.44
N LEU A 269 14.19 -4.37 -21.37
CA LEU A 269 14.97 -5.59 -21.50
C LEU A 269 16.24 -5.49 -20.66
N TRP A 270 16.48 -6.51 -19.85
CA TRP A 270 17.58 -6.60 -18.89
C TRP A 270 18.49 -7.78 -19.23
N ASP A 271 19.77 -7.47 -19.34
CA ASP A 271 20.83 -8.46 -19.60
C ASP A 271 21.48 -8.97 -18.32
N GLY A 272 22.24 -10.05 -18.46
CA GLY A 272 23.05 -10.65 -17.41
C GLY A 272 22.27 -11.53 -16.45
N ASP A 273 22.94 -11.99 -15.40
CA ASP A 273 22.42 -13.02 -14.50
C ASP A 273 21.69 -12.47 -13.26
N TRP A 274 20.93 -11.38 -13.46
CA TRP A 274 20.28 -10.65 -12.37
C TRP A 274 19.26 -11.49 -11.58
N ASP A 275 18.71 -12.53 -12.22
CA ASP A 275 17.71 -13.47 -11.73
C ASP A 275 18.29 -14.73 -11.06
N GLN A 276 19.62 -14.94 -11.06
CA GLN A 276 20.21 -16.11 -10.39
C GLN A 276 20.28 -15.97 -8.85
N ARG A 277 20.21 -14.75 -8.33
CA ARG A 277 20.39 -14.44 -6.91
C ARG A 277 19.16 -13.78 -6.31
N LEU A 278 18.03 -14.46 -6.42
CA LEU A 278 16.77 -14.00 -5.86
C LEU A 278 16.67 -14.36 -4.37
N GLU A 279 16.01 -13.48 -3.63
CA GLU A 279 15.73 -13.68 -2.21
C GLU A 279 14.28 -14.14 -2.03
N TYR A 280 14.00 -14.78 -0.90
CA TYR A 280 12.63 -15.07 -0.49
C TYR A 280 12.00 -13.79 0.06
N PHE A 281 10.89 -13.36 -0.55
CA PHE A 281 10.18 -12.16 -0.13
C PHE A 281 9.65 -12.28 1.30
N ARG A 282 9.28 -13.49 1.74
CA ARG A 282 8.83 -13.78 3.10
C ARG A 282 9.92 -13.63 4.16
N ALA A 283 11.20 -13.75 3.78
CA ALA A 283 12.33 -13.46 4.67
C ALA A 283 12.70 -11.97 4.68
N SER A 284 12.00 -11.12 3.90
CA SER A 284 12.35 -9.71 3.82
C SER A 284 11.96 -8.95 5.09
N ARG A 285 12.74 -7.92 5.43
CA ARG A 285 12.42 -6.98 6.51
C ARG A 285 11.00 -6.37 6.40
N ARG A 286 10.49 -6.20 5.17
CA ARG A 286 9.15 -5.63 4.95
C ARG A 286 8.06 -6.63 5.35
N MET A 287 8.25 -7.92 5.03
CA MET A 287 7.32 -8.96 5.48
C MET A 287 7.29 -9.06 7.00
N HIS A 288 8.48 -9.13 7.63
CA HIS A 288 8.61 -9.14 9.08
C HIS A 288 7.93 -7.95 9.74
N PHE A 289 8.17 -6.73 9.24
CA PHE A 289 7.53 -5.52 9.76
C PHE A 289 6.00 -5.55 9.66
N ILE A 290 5.46 -5.93 8.49
CA ILE A 290 4.00 -5.94 8.26
C ILE A 290 3.32 -7.04 9.08
N THR A 291 3.92 -8.22 9.18
CA THR A 291 3.34 -9.32 9.97
C THR A 291 3.33 -8.96 11.45
N ASP A 292 4.45 -8.45 11.98
CA ASP A 292 4.58 -8.06 13.38
C ASP A 292 3.53 -7.02 13.81
N ILE A 293 3.37 -5.93 13.07
CA ILE A 293 2.36 -4.92 13.42
C ILE A 293 0.93 -5.43 13.27
N TRP A 294 0.70 -6.36 12.33
CA TRP A 294 -0.62 -6.94 12.11
C TRP A 294 -0.99 -7.90 13.24
N GLU A 295 -0.06 -8.75 13.69
CA GLU A 295 -0.28 -9.65 14.83
C GLU A 295 -0.53 -8.86 16.13
N HIS A 296 0.12 -7.71 16.31
CA HIS A 296 -0.03 -6.86 17.49
C HIS A 296 -1.05 -5.72 17.28
N ARG A 297 -1.94 -5.81 16.29
CA ARG A 297 -2.85 -4.71 15.93
C ARG A 297 -3.79 -4.24 17.05
N ARG A 298 -4.03 -5.06 18.08
CA ARG A 298 -4.79 -4.66 19.29
C ARG A 298 -4.01 -3.68 20.17
N ASN A 299 -2.69 -3.87 20.27
CA ASN A 299 -1.79 -3.01 21.02
C ASN A 299 -0.42 -2.96 20.34
N LEU A 300 -0.24 -1.94 19.50
CA LEU A 300 1.00 -1.77 18.72
C LEU A 300 2.23 -1.54 19.59
N CYS A 301 2.08 -1.09 20.84
CA CYS A 301 3.20 -0.90 21.74
C CYS A 301 3.88 -2.23 22.12
N ASN A 302 3.16 -3.35 21.99
CA ASN A 302 3.72 -4.69 22.22
C ASN A 302 4.51 -5.23 21.02
N SER A 303 4.44 -4.57 19.85
CA SER A 303 5.10 -5.05 18.63
C SER A 303 6.61 -4.88 18.68
N ARG A 304 7.35 -5.81 18.06
CA ARG A 304 8.81 -5.69 17.92
C ARG A 304 9.19 -4.38 17.22
N SER A 305 8.43 -4.01 16.20
CA SER A 305 8.64 -2.82 15.40
C SER A 305 8.54 -1.55 16.23
N TYR A 306 7.61 -1.49 17.19
CA TYR A 306 7.52 -0.39 18.14
C TYR A 306 8.79 -0.31 19.00
N HIS A 307 9.19 -1.42 19.62
CA HIS A 307 10.37 -1.47 20.48
C HIS A 307 11.66 -1.09 19.72
N GLN A 308 11.85 -1.59 18.49
CA GLN A 308 13.01 -1.22 17.65
C GLN A 308 13.05 0.28 17.31
N LEU A 309 11.89 0.92 17.12
CA LEU A 309 11.82 2.35 16.85
C LEU A 309 12.03 3.17 18.14
N ALA A 310 11.45 2.73 19.25
CA ALA A 310 11.61 3.35 20.56
C ALA A 310 13.06 3.28 21.05
N GLU A 311 13.74 2.15 20.84
CA GLU A 311 15.16 1.98 21.16
C GLU A 311 16.02 2.94 20.35
N ARG A 312 15.79 3.06 19.03
CA ARG A 312 16.51 4.03 18.20
C ARG A 312 16.30 5.47 18.64
N LEU A 313 15.09 5.80 19.08
CA LEU A 313 14.78 7.10 19.67
C LEU A 313 15.56 7.31 20.97
N ALA A 314 15.57 6.33 21.88
CA ALA A 314 16.31 6.40 23.14
C ALA A 314 17.82 6.59 22.93
N HIS A 315 18.38 6.01 21.85
CA HIS A 315 19.78 6.20 21.44
C HIS A 315 20.04 7.53 20.70
N GLY A 316 19.07 8.44 20.61
CA GLY A 316 19.23 9.74 19.96
C GLY A 316 19.30 9.68 18.42
N ASN A 317 18.86 8.58 17.81
CA ASN A 317 18.85 8.39 16.35
C ASN A 317 17.44 8.12 15.80
N PRO A 318 16.49 9.07 15.99
CA PRO A 318 15.14 8.93 15.49
C PRO A 318 15.09 8.85 13.97
N ILE A 319 14.06 8.19 13.43
CA ILE A 319 13.86 8.16 11.98
C ILE A 319 13.43 9.54 11.50
N ALA A 320 14.17 10.08 10.52
CA ALA A 320 13.85 11.31 9.82
C ALA A 320 13.82 11.06 8.30
N SER A 321 12.63 11.00 7.71
CA SER A 321 12.41 10.87 6.27
C SER A 321 11.89 12.17 5.67
N HIS A 322 12.76 12.93 5.01
CA HIS A 322 12.36 14.12 4.26
C HIS A 322 11.65 13.77 2.93
N SER A 323 11.78 12.53 2.43
CA SER A 323 11.05 12.10 1.23
C SER A 323 9.57 11.86 1.49
N ASP A 324 9.24 11.49 2.72
CA ASP A 324 7.86 11.15 3.14
C ASP A 324 7.30 12.16 4.15
N GLY A 325 8.11 13.12 4.62
CA GLY A 325 7.73 14.10 5.63
C GLY A 325 7.49 13.48 7.01
N ILE A 326 8.22 12.42 7.36
CA ILE A 326 8.03 11.63 8.59
C ILE A 326 9.21 11.87 9.54
N MET A 327 8.90 12.23 10.78
CA MET A 327 9.82 12.31 11.91
C MET A 327 9.30 11.43 13.05
N LEU A 328 10.13 10.53 13.59
CA LEU A 328 9.77 9.65 14.71
C LEU A 328 10.61 9.99 15.94
N ASP A 329 10.43 11.21 16.44
CA ASP A 329 11.20 11.81 17.54
C ASP A 329 10.55 11.70 18.92
N ARG A 330 9.40 11.04 19.00
CA ARG A 330 8.66 10.81 20.25
C ARG A 330 7.78 9.54 20.14
N PRO A 331 7.43 8.92 21.28
CA PRO A 331 6.63 7.69 21.28
C PRO A 331 5.30 7.80 20.53
N GLU A 332 4.63 8.95 20.62
CA GLU A 332 3.33 9.19 20.00
C GLU A 332 3.44 9.17 18.46
N ARG A 333 4.53 9.71 17.91
CA ARG A 333 4.79 9.68 16.45
C ARG A 333 5.13 8.28 15.97
N ILE A 334 5.85 7.48 16.77
CA ILE A 334 6.09 6.06 16.48
C ILE A 334 4.75 5.32 16.41
N HIS A 335 3.89 5.52 17.42
CA HIS A 335 2.58 4.88 17.45
C HIS A 335 1.71 5.31 16.26
N ALA A 336 1.64 6.61 15.95
CA ALA A 336 0.91 7.13 14.79
C ALA A 336 1.42 6.55 13.46
N TYR A 337 2.75 6.36 13.34
CA TYR A 337 3.38 5.77 12.18
C TYR A 337 2.95 4.32 11.98
N LEU A 338 3.01 3.49 13.03
CA LEU A 338 2.56 2.10 12.95
C LEU A 338 1.05 2.00 12.69
N ARG A 339 0.25 2.83 13.36
CA ARG A 339 -1.21 2.88 13.19
C ARG A 339 -1.62 3.22 11.77
N ARG A 340 -0.86 4.09 11.08
CA ARG A 340 -1.08 4.38 9.65
C ARG A 340 -0.99 3.13 8.78
N TYR A 341 -0.05 2.21 9.05
CA TYR A 341 0.07 0.96 8.32
C TYR A 341 -1.08 0.01 8.62
N VAL A 342 -1.47 -0.13 9.90
CA VAL A 342 -2.62 -0.96 10.29
C VAL A 342 -3.90 -0.45 9.64
N LEU A 343 -4.19 0.85 9.70
CA LEU A 343 -5.40 1.42 9.07
C LEU A 343 -5.41 1.21 7.55
N TYR A 344 -4.24 1.21 6.90
CA TYR A 344 -4.18 0.87 5.48
C TYR A 344 -4.46 -0.62 5.22
N MET A 345 -3.99 -1.51 6.10
CA MET A 345 -4.33 -2.94 6.04
C MET A 345 -5.82 -3.18 6.30
N GLU A 346 -6.43 -2.49 7.26
CA GLU A 346 -7.87 -2.55 7.53
C GLU A 346 -8.68 -2.08 6.31
N SER A 347 -8.26 -0.99 5.67
CA SER A 347 -8.87 -0.53 4.42
C SER A 347 -8.74 -1.58 3.31
N MET A 348 -7.58 -2.22 3.18
CA MET A 348 -7.34 -3.26 2.17
C MET A 348 -8.13 -4.55 2.47
N ALA A 349 -8.29 -4.91 3.73
CA ALA A 349 -9.13 -6.03 4.15
C ALA A 349 -10.61 -5.74 3.84
N CYS A 350 -11.05 -4.50 4.02
CA CYS A 350 -12.43 -4.09 3.85
C CYS A 350 -12.87 -3.94 2.38
N PHE A 351 -12.01 -3.34 1.55
CA PHE A 351 -12.34 -2.97 0.16
C PHE A 351 -11.51 -3.71 -0.90
N GLY A 352 -10.64 -4.63 -0.47
CA GLY A 352 -9.70 -5.31 -1.34
C GLY A 352 -8.48 -4.47 -1.71
N PHE A 353 -7.69 -4.99 -2.63
CA PHE A 353 -6.49 -4.32 -3.11
C PHE A 353 -6.82 -3.36 -4.25
N ASP A 354 -6.58 -2.06 -4.03
CA ASP A 354 -6.71 -1.05 -5.06
C ASP A 354 -5.33 -0.65 -5.59
N ASN A 355 -5.06 -0.90 -6.87
CA ASN A 355 -3.78 -0.58 -7.49
C ASN A 355 -3.53 0.93 -7.62
N GLN A 356 -4.60 1.75 -7.67
CA GLN A 356 -4.55 3.21 -7.76
C GLN A 356 -4.19 3.86 -6.42
N LEU A 357 -4.47 3.20 -5.30
CA LEU A 357 -4.10 3.68 -3.97
C LEU A 357 -2.61 3.48 -3.69
N GLY A 358 -1.81 4.52 -3.94
CA GLY A 358 -0.42 4.63 -3.52
C GLY A 358 0.51 5.21 -4.59
N LYS A 359 1.65 5.75 -4.15
CA LYS A 359 2.62 6.47 -5.00
C LYS A 359 3.16 5.66 -6.19
N ASP A 360 3.30 4.34 -6.04
CA ASP A 360 3.85 3.47 -7.06
C ASP A 360 3.00 2.20 -7.21
N PRO A 361 2.62 1.80 -8.44
CA PRO A 361 1.98 0.51 -8.68
C PRO A 361 2.93 -0.63 -8.31
N LEU A 362 2.37 -1.78 -7.94
CA LEU A 362 3.16 -2.98 -7.74
C LEU A 362 3.84 -3.35 -9.05
N ALA A 363 5.13 -3.65 -8.98
CA ALA A 363 5.89 -4.00 -10.17
C ALA A 363 6.63 -5.33 -10.01
N ALA A 364 6.77 -6.04 -11.12
CA ALA A 364 7.55 -7.26 -11.27
C ALA A 364 8.47 -7.18 -12.49
N ALA A 365 9.41 -8.12 -12.57
CA ALA A 365 10.19 -8.42 -13.75
C ALA A 365 10.00 -9.89 -14.14
N VAL A 366 10.16 -10.20 -15.43
CA VAL A 366 10.13 -11.56 -15.95
C VAL A 366 11.56 -12.10 -16.00
N ASP A 367 11.84 -13.21 -15.32
CA ASP A 367 13.15 -13.87 -15.31
C ASP A 367 13.45 -14.63 -16.62
N ARG A 368 14.62 -15.26 -16.73
CA ARG A 368 15.04 -15.96 -17.95
C ARG A 368 14.14 -17.14 -18.35
N ASN A 369 13.35 -17.66 -17.42
CA ASN A 369 12.47 -18.81 -17.60
C ASN A 369 11.00 -18.39 -17.73
N GLY A 370 10.70 -17.08 -17.77
CA GLY A 370 9.33 -16.59 -17.79
C GLY A 370 8.68 -16.43 -16.41
N GLY A 371 9.45 -16.58 -15.33
CA GLY A 371 8.96 -16.46 -13.97
C GLY A 371 8.80 -14.99 -13.53
N LEU A 372 7.73 -14.67 -12.82
CA LEU A 372 7.50 -13.34 -12.26
C LEU A 372 8.27 -13.15 -10.95
N VAL A 373 9.15 -12.14 -10.94
CA VAL A 373 10.01 -11.79 -9.82
C VAL A 373 9.65 -10.40 -9.29
N LYS A 374 9.49 -10.27 -7.98
CA LYS A 374 9.14 -8.99 -7.38
C LYS A 374 10.31 -7.99 -7.40
N ILE A 375 10.07 -6.75 -7.82
CA ILE A 375 11.08 -5.66 -7.79
C ILE A 375 10.77 -4.56 -6.74
N ASN A 376 11.69 -3.62 -6.51
CA ASN A 376 11.67 -2.61 -5.43
C ASN A 376 10.63 -1.47 -5.64
N LYS A 377 9.36 -1.82 -5.82
CA LYS A 377 8.22 -0.89 -5.90
C LYS A 377 6.97 -1.48 -5.25
N GLY A 378 6.43 -0.81 -4.22
CA GLY A 378 5.26 -1.29 -3.48
C GLY A 378 5.49 -2.56 -2.64
N LEU A 379 6.71 -2.78 -2.11
CA LEU A 379 7.00 -3.95 -1.28
C LEU A 379 6.11 -4.05 -0.03
N HIS A 380 5.83 -2.94 0.65
CA HIS A 380 4.91 -2.95 1.81
C HIS A 380 3.49 -3.37 1.40
N ARG A 381 2.98 -2.84 0.29
CA ARG A 381 1.64 -3.18 -0.24
C ARG A 381 1.52 -4.66 -0.60
N LEU A 382 2.55 -5.26 -1.18
CA LEU A 382 2.57 -6.71 -1.42
C LEU A 382 2.60 -7.50 -0.11
N ALA A 383 3.42 -7.09 0.86
CA ALA A 383 3.48 -7.75 2.16
C ALA A 383 2.11 -7.71 2.86
N MET A 384 1.43 -6.57 2.83
CA MET A 384 0.05 -6.44 3.35
C MET A 384 -0.90 -7.40 2.65
N ALA A 385 -0.90 -7.42 1.31
CA ALA A 385 -1.77 -8.30 0.54
C ALA A 385 -1.51 -9.79 0.82
N GLN A 386 -0.24 -10.19 1.01
CA GLN A 386 0.12 -11.55 1.40
C GLN A 386 -0.38 -11.90 2.81
N VAL A 387 -0.14 -11.02 3.79
CA VAL A 387 -0.59 -11.22 5.19
C VAL A 387 -2.11 -11.32 5.26
N LEU A 388 -2.83 -10.40 4.63
CA LEU A 388 -4.30 -10.41 4.60
C LEU A 388 -4.89 -11.59 3.81
N GLY A 389 -4.10 -12.22 2.94
CA GLY A 389 -4.57 -13.30 2.07
C GLY A 389 -5.48 -12.80 0.94
N ILE A 390 -5.21 -11.60 0.42
CA ILE A 390 -5.92 -11.05 -0.73
C ILE A 390 -5.77 -12.05 -1.91
N PRO A 391 -6.87 -12.44 -2.58
CA PRO A 391 -6.83 -13.52 -3.56
C PRO A 391 -6.14 -13.11 -4.87
N ARG A 392 -6.29 -11.83 -5.27
CA ARG A 392 -5.78 -11.32 -6.53
C ARG A 392 -5.31 -9.88 -6.42
N ILE A 393 -4.19 -9.58 -7.06
CA ILE A 393 -3.64 -8.23 -7.22
C ILE A 393 -3.20 -8.03 -8.67
N THR A 394 -3.16 -6.77 -9.08
CA THR A 394 -2.58 -6.37 -10.36
C THR A 394 -1.13 -5.93 -10.15
N ILE A 395 -0.21 -6.48 -10.95
CA ILE A 395 1.19 -6.08 -10.98
C ILE A 395 1.58 -5.64 -12.40
N ARG A 396 2.43 -4.63 -12.50
CA ARG A 396 2.96 -4.15 -13.77
C ARG A 396 4.33 -4.76 -14.06
N VAL A 397 4.49 -5.33 -15.25
CA VAL A 397 5.81 -5.77 -15.74
C VAL A 397 6.64 -4.56 -16.12
N ARG A 398 7.83 -4.45 -15.52
CA ARG A 398 8.76 -3.31 -15.70
C ARG A 398 10.15 -3.71 -16.15
N GLY A 399 10.42 -5.01 -16.21
CA GLY A 399 11.69 -5.59 -16.61
C GLY A 399 11.45 -6.96 -17.21
N ILE A 400 12.20 -7.31 -18.23
CA ILE A 400 12.10 -8.57 -18.95
C ILE A 400 13.51 -9.07 -19.19
N HIS A 401 13.79 -10.32 -18.82
CA HIS A 401 15.07 -10.92 -19.11
C HIS A 401 15.26 -11.08 -20.63
N HIS A 402 16.41 -10.66 -21.16
CA HIS A 402 16.67 -10.68 -22.60
C HIS A 402 16.57 -12.09 -23.22
N LEU A 403 17.00 -13.14 -22.50
CA LEU A 403 16.84 -14.53 -22.93
C LEU A 403 15.37 -14.96 -23.11
N TRP A 404 14.49 -14.63 -22.15
CA TRP A 404 13.07 -14.94 -22.28
C TRP A 404 12.43 -14.14 -23.44
N TRP A 405 12.81 -12.87 -23.60
CA TRP A 405 12.41 -12.07 -24.75
C TRP A 405 12.77 -12.74 -26.08
N GLN A 406 14.01 -13.23 -26.24
CA GLN A 406 14.44 -13.92 -27.46
C GLN A 406 13.65 -15.21 -27.71
N GLN A 407 13.34 -15.97 -26.65
CA GLN A 407 12.57 -17.21 -26.75
C GLN A 407 11.14 -16.93 -27.25
N VAL A 408 10.45 -15.96 -26.64
CA VAL A 408 9.04 -15.65 -26.97
C VAL A 408 8.90 -14.97 -28.33
N THR A 409 9.84 -14.09 -28.68
CA THR A 409 9.80 -13.41 -29.99
C THR A 409 10.21 -14.36 -31.11
N ALA A 410 11.00 -15.40 -30.82
CA ALA A 410 11.49 -16.36 -31.81
C ALA A 410 12.12 -15.67 -33.04
N GLY A 411 12.89 -14.61 -32.77
CA GLY A 411 13.58 -13.82 -33.79
C GLY A 411 12.72 -12.79 -34.52
N THR A 412 11.44 -12.62 -34.18
CA THR A 412 10.68 -11.46 -34.67
C THR A 412 11.18 -10.17 -34.05
N THR A 413 10.99 -9.07 -34.77
CA THR A 413 11.48 -7.74 -34.42
C THR A 413 10.36 -6.69 -34.48
N GLY A 414 10.61 -5.53 -33.87
CA GLY A 414 9.70 -4.40 -33.89
C GLY A 414 8.34 -4.70 -33.25
N ILE A 415 7.26 -4.14 -33.80
CA ILE A 415 5.92 -4.27 -33.20
C ILE A 415 5.45 -5.72 -33.05
N ALA A 416 5.74 -6.59 -34.03
CA ALA A 416 5.37 -8.01 -33.97
C ALA A 416 6.05 -8.76 -32.82
N ALA A 417 7.29 -8.37 -32.46
CA ALA A 417 7.98 -8.89 -31.28
C ALA A 417 7.28 -8.47 -29.99
N MET A 418 6.87 -7.20 -29.90
CA MET A 418 6.11 -6.67 -28.77
C MET A 418 4.77 -7.40 -28.60
N GLU A 419 4.01 -7.60 -29.67
CA GLU A 419 2.73 -8.30 -29.64
C GLU A 419 2.87 -9.74 -29.13
N ARG A 420 3.90 -10.46 -29.59
CA ARG A 420 4.20 -11.82 -29.07
C ARG A 420 4.54 -11.80 -27.59
N MET A 421 5.36 -10.85 -27.16
CA MET A 421 5.72 -10.70 -25.75
C MET A 421 4.47 -10.41 -24.89
N LEU A 422 3.65 -9.45 -25.30
CA LEU A 422 2.40 -9.10 -24.59
C LEU A 422 1.42 -10.27 -24.54
N ALA A 423 1.32 -11.07 -25.60
CA ALA A 423 0.50 -12.28 -25.62
C ALA A 423 1.02 -13.38 -24.68
N ALA A 424 2.33 -13.42 -24.41
CA ALA A 424 2.93 -14.39 -23.50
C ALA A 424 2.87 -13.97 -22.02
N LEU A 425 2.78 -12.67 -21.73
CA LEU A 425 2.80 -12.14 -20.35
C LEU A 425 1.75 -12.77 -19.42
N PRO A 426 0.46 -12.92 -19.81
CA PRO A 426 -0.55 -13.52 -18.92
C PRO A 426 -0.24 -14.96 -18.49
N ASN A 427 0.63 -15.66 -19.24
CA ASN A 427 1.01 -17.05 -18.97
C ASN A 427 2.29 -17.16 -18.13
N CYS A 428 2.90 -16.05 -17.71
CA CYS A 428 4.10 -16.05 -16.89
C CYS A 428 3.76 -16.49 -15.45
N PRO A 429 4.25 -17.66 -14.97
CA PRO A 429 4.00 -18.08 -13.60
C PRO A 429 4.83 -17.27 -12.61
N PRO A 430 4.46 -17.20 -11.33
CA PRO A 430 5.35 -16.72 -10.28
C PRO A 430 6.64 -17.53 -10.20
N SER A 431 7.79 -16.84 -10.04
CA SER A 431 9.10 -17.50 -9.93
C SER A 431 9.21 -18.25 -8.60
N ARG A 432 9.73 -19.48 -8.62
CA ARG A 432 9.78 -20.42 -7.48
C ARG A 432 11.05 -20.33 -6.65
#